data_AF-A0A8B9V044-F1
#
_entry.id   AF-A0A8B9V044-F1
#
_cell.length_a   1.000
_cell.length_b   1.000
_cell.length_c   1.000
_cell.angle_alpha   90.00
_cell.angle_beta   90.00
_cell.angle_gamma   90.00
#
_symmetry.space_group_name_H-M   'P 1'
#
loop_
_entity.id
_entity.type
_entity.pdbx_description
1 polymer ?
#
loop_
_entity_poly.entity_id
_entity_poly.type
_entity_poly.pdbx_seq_one_letter_code
_entity_poly.pdbx_strand_id
1 'polypeptide(L)'
;PVLEALLDGAALLRAERRLPLPLAKVLVYDLLFGKGLKCGGRWKALVRRHRARLEAELARLKVRRGVSRNEELLAPGPGAAPCVPRYVRVNTLKTRVDDVVDFFKRQGYSFLGKAGSMEELRTLSGKKFLLDLHLPELLVFPPQTDFHDNRLYTSGHIILQDKASCLPAFLLSPVASSHVIDACAAPGNKTSHLAAILKNKGQIFAFDLDAKRLATMNTMLTRAGVTSFKLAQQDFLTVDPHDPKYSKVTYILLDPSCSGSGMVNRLLVEEAAPSAERLQALAGFQRRVLSHALSFPAVQRLAYSTCSVHREENEDVVQAVLQEQGSAFRLVNVFPSWPCRGLATFPGAECCLRASPADTLTQGFFVAVLERSEESLKQGEEMEPGAAPPKKRRRKKQRVKT
;
A
#
# COMPACT_ATOMS: atom_id res chain seq x y z
N PRO A 1 -0.42 8.38 -25.13
CA PRO A 1 0.09 9.27 -26.20
C PRO A 1 1.00 8.60 -27.27
N VAL A 2 2.19 8.08 -26.93
CA VAL A 2 3.13 7.52 -27.94
C VAL A 2 2.58 6.25 -28.58
N LEU A 3 2.15 5.29 -27.76
CA LEU A 3 1.60 4.02 -28.27
C LEU A 3 0.30 4.24 -29.06
N GLU A 4 -0.54 5.20 -28.66
CA GLU A 4 -1.75 5.55 -29.41
C GLU A 4 -1.41 6.16 -30.77
N ALA A 5 -0.48 7.11 -30.82
CA ALA A 5 -0.02 7.68 -32.08
C ALA A 5 0.54 6.60 -33.04
N LEU A 6 1.22 5.59 -32.51
CA LEU A 6 1.70 4.45 -33.30
C LEU A 6 0.56 3.54 -33.76
N LEU A 7 -0.41 3.26 -32.88
CA LEU A 7 -1.58 2.44 -33.21
C LEU A 7 -2.47 3.10 -34.28
N ASP A 8 -2.65 4.41 -34.18
CA ASP A 8 -3.44 5.22 -35.10
C ASP A 8 -2.72 5.39 -36.44
N GLY A 9 -1.43 5.75 -36.40
CA GLY A 9 -0.60 5.90 -37.61
C GLY A 9 -0.49 4.59 -38.41
N ALA A 10 -0.39 3.46 -37.70
CA ALA A 10 -0.34 2.14 -38.34
C ALA A 10 -1.74 1.59 -38.69
N ALA A 11 -2.81 2.31 -38.32
CA ALA A 11 -4.21 1.91 -38.45
C ALA A 11 -4.50 0.49 -37.89
N LEU A 12 -3.79 0.09 -36.82
CA LEU A 12 -3.78 -1.30 -36.34
C LEU A 12 -5.17 -1.75 -35.87
N LEU A 13 -5.86 -0.92 -35.08
CA LEU A 13 -7.19 -1.23 -34.55
C LEU A 13 -8.29 -1.19 -35.62
N ARG A 14 -8.07 -0.43 -36.71
CA ARG A 14 -8.96 -0.45 -37.88
C ARG A 14 -8.81 -1.73 -38.67
N ALA A 15 -7.57 -2.21 -38.84
CA ALA A 15 -7.27 -3.45 -39.52
C ALA A 15 -7.67 -4.70 -38.72
N GLU A 16 -7.57 -4.64 -37.39
CA GLU A 16 -7.78 -5.78 -36.50
C GLU A 16 -8.87 -5.47 -35.46
N ARG A 17 -10.13 -5.37 -35.92
CA ARG A 17 -11.28 -4.94 -35.09
C ARG A 17 -11.54 -5.79 -33.83
N ARG A 18 -11.00 -7.01 -33.79
CA ARG A 18 -11.12 -7.93 -32.65
C ARG A 18 -10.00 -7.76 -31.62
N LEU A 19 -9.02 -6.89 -31.87
CA LEU A 19 -7.91 -6.62 -30.96
C LEU A 19 -8.32 -5.51 -29.97
N PRO A 20 -8.46 -5.80 -28.66
CA PRO A 20 -8.76 -4.78 -27.68
C PRO A 20 -7.62 -3.76 -27.57
N LEU A 21 -7.95 -2.47 -27.42
CA LEU A 21 -6.98 -1.37 -27.29
C LEU A 21 -5.92 -1.62 -26.19
N PRO A 22 -6.27 -2.07 -24.96
CA PRO A 22 -5.26 -2.33 -23.94
C PRO A 22 -4.25 -3.41 -24.35
N LEU A 23 -4.75 -4.48 -25.00
CA LEU A 23 -3.90 -5.55 -25.51
C LEU A 23 -3.01 -5.07 -26.66
N ALA A 24 -3.54 -4.24 -27.57
CA ALA A 24 -2.78 -3.63 -28.64
C ALA A 24 -1.61 -2.79 -28.12
N LYS A 25 -1.86 -1.96 -27.09
CA LYS A 25 -0.83 -1.13 -26.44
C LYS A 25 0.32 -1.98 -25.91
N VAL A 26 0.01 -3.06 -25.18
CA VAL A 26 1.03 -3.98 -24.62
C VAL A 26 1.83 -4.67 -25.71
N LEU A 27 1.17 -5.20 -26.74
CA LEU A 27 1.85 -5.93 -27.81
C LEU A 27 2.76 -5.02 -28.65
N VAL A 28 2.32 -3.79 -28.94
CA VAL A 28 3.13 -2.80 -29.67
C VAL A 28 4.31 -2.34 -28.79
N TYR A 29 4.09 -2.14 -27.50
CA TYR A 29 5.16 -1.83 -26.56
C TYR A 29 6.23 -2.93 -26.54
N ASP A 30 5.83 -4.18 -26.34
CA ASP A 30 6.75 -5.33 -26.31
C ASP A 30 7.49 -5.54 -27.63
N LEU A 31 6.84 -5.23 -28.77
CA LEU A 31 7.44 -5.34 -30.10
C LEU A 31 8.50 -4.26 -30.36
N LEU A 32 8.21 -3.00 -30.00
CA LEU A 32 9.01 -1.84 -30.43
C LEU A 32 9.94 -1.28 -29.36
N PHE A 33 9.60 -1.45 -28.08
CA PHE A 33 10.31 -0.84 -26.95
C PHE A 33 10.76 -1.87 -25.91
N GLY A 34 10.07 -3.02 -25.82
CA GLY A 34 10.40 -4.09 -24.88
C GLY A 34 11.50 -5.03 -25.37
N LYS A 35 11.78 -6.06 -24.56
CA LYS A 35 12.74 -7.15 -24.90
C LYS A 35 12.15 -8.19 -25.88
N GLY A 36 11.19 -7.79 -26.72
CA GLY A 36 10.46 -8.65 -27.66
C GLY A 36 9.15 -9.22 -27.11
N LEU A 37 8.31 -9.73 -28.02
CA LEU A 37 6.98 -10.28 -27.74
C LEU A 37 7.05 -11.54 -26.86
N LYS A 38 6.65 -11.40 -25.59
CA LYS A 38 6.58 -12.51 -24.61
C LYS A 38 5.31 -13.36 -24.71
N CYS A 39 4.28 -12.89 -25.43
CA CYS A 39 3.06 -13.66 -25.66
C CYS A 39 3.24 -14.72 -26.77
N GLY A 40 2.62 -15.89 -26.62
CA GLY A 40 2.48 -16.91 -27.67
C GLY A 40 1.16 -16.82 -28.45
N GLY A 41 1.04 -17.57 -29.55
CA GLY A 41 -0.24 -17.77 -30.25
C GLY A 41 -0.66 -16.66 -31.22
N ARG A 42 -1.98 -16.58 -31.49
CA ARG A 42 -2.58 -15.77 -32.57
C ARG A 42 -2.22 -14.28 -32.53
N TRP A 43 -2.07 -13.72 -31.32
CA TRP A 43 -1.80 -12.30 -31.12
C TRP A 43 -0.37 -11.91 -31.50
N LYS A 44 0.60 -12.80 -31.24
CA LYS A 44 2.00 -12.64 -31.67
C LYS A 44 2.10 -12.61 -33.19
N ALA A 45 1.43 -13.55 -33.85
CA ALA A 45 1.38 -13.63 -35.31
C ALA A 45 0.74 -12.37 -35.90
N LEU A 46 -0.40 -11.94 -35.34
CA LEU A 46 -1.12 -10.74 -35.75
C LEU A 46 -0.22 -9.50 -35.71
N VAL A 47 0.40 -9.20 -34.58
CA VAL A 47 1.22 -7.97 -34.43
C VAL A 47 2.50 -8.05 -35.26
N ARG A 48 3.07 -9.24 -35.47
CA ARG A 48 4.19 -9.43 -36.41
C ARG A 48 3.83 -9.11 -37.86
N ARG A 49 2.59 -9.38 -38.32
CA ARG A 49 2.15 -9.00 -39.68
C ARG A 49 2.15 -7.49 -39.90
N HIS A 50 1.93 -6.72 -38.84
CA HIS A 50 1.90 -5.25 -38.90
C HIS A 50 3.25 -4.61 -38.52
N ARG A 51 4.29 -5.40 -38.29
CA ARG A 51 5.60 -4.93 -37.79
C ARG A 51 6.20 -3.82 -38.64
N ALA A 52 6.26 -4.01 -39.96
CA ALA A 52 6.87 -3.03 -40.87
C ALA A 52 6.16 -1.67 -40.83
N ARG A 53 4.82 -1.67 -40.73
CA ARG A 53 4.02 -0.44 -40.60
C ARG A 53 4.28 0.26 -39.28
N LEU A 54 4.32 -0.51 -38.19
CA LEU A 54 4.60 -0.02 -36.84
C LEU A 54 6.03 0.56 -36.74
N GLU A 55 7.03 -0.09 -37.34
CA GLU A 55 8.41 0.41 -37.39
C GLU A 55 8.54 1.67 -38.25
N ALA A 56 7.83 1.75 -39.37
CA ALA A 56 7.78 2.97 -40.20
C ALA A 56 7.14 4.15 -39.45
N GLU A 57 6.03 3.93 -38.74
CA GLU A 57 5.41 4.96 -37.90
C GLU A 57 6.31 5.37 -36.73
N LEU A 58 7.02 4.42 -36.13
CA LEU A 58 8.01 4.72 -35.10
C LEU A 58 9.11 5.65 -35.62
N ALA A 59 9.66 5.36 -36.80
CA ALA A 59 10.65 6.21 -37.43
C ALA A 59 10.11 7.63 -37.74
N ARG A 60 8.88 7.73 -38.27
CA ARG A 60 8.21 9.02 -38.50
C ARG A 60 8.01 9.79 -37.20
N LEU A 61 7.61 9.10 -36.13
CA LEU A 61 7.35 9.70 -34.82
C LEU A 61 8.65 10.21 -34.17
N LYS A 62 9.76 9.48 -34.33
CA LYS A 62 11.11 9.94 -33.92
C LYS A 62 11.53 11.22 -34.60
N VAL A 63 11.41 11.27 -35.93
CA VAL A 63 11.74 12.46 -36.72
C VAL A 63 10.88 13.64 -36.29
N ARG A 64 9.56 13.42 -36.13
CA ARG A 64 8.62 14.47 -35.70
C ARG A 64 8.95 15.04 -34.32
N ARG A 65 9.47 14.20 -33.41
CA ARG A 65 9.83 14.60 -32.05
C ARG A 65 11.31 14.98 -31.90
N GLY A 66 12.11 14.93 -32.96
CA GLY A 66 13.53 15.26 -32.93
C GLY A 66 14.38 14.33 -32.04
N VAL A 67 13.94 13.07 -31.84
CA VAL A 67 14.64 12.10 -30.98
C VAL A 67 15.28 10.99 -31.79
N SER A 68 16.42 10.48 -31.32
CA SER A 68 17.21 9.46 -32.03
C SER A 68 16.95 8.05 -31.51
N ARG A 69 16.73 7.91 -30.19
CA ARG A 69 16.52 6.61 -29.53
C ARG A 69 15.04 6.34 -29.27
N ASN A 70 14.65 5.07 -29.18
CA ASN A 70 13.26 4.70 -28.91
C ASN A 70 12.86 5.14 -27.48
N GLU A 71 13.80 5.04 -26.55
CA GLU A 71 13.63 5.35 -25.14
C GLU A 71 13.32 6.84 -24.93
N GLU A 72 13.87 7.71 -25.77
CA GLU A 72 13.61 9.17 -25.76
C GLU A 72 12.17 9.51 -26.16
N LEU A 73 11.50 8.66 -26.96
CA LEU A 73 10.06 8.84 -27.24
C LEU A 73 9.20 8.57 -26.01
N LEU A 74 9.63 7.63 -25.18
CA LEU A 74 8.98 7.24 -23.93
C LEU A 74 9.42 8.11 -22.74
N ALA A 75 10.46 8.93 -22.93
CA ALA A 75 10.88 9.89 -21.94
C ALA A 75 9.73 10.89 -21.69
N PRO A 76 9.47 11.22 -20.41
CA PRO A 76 8.48 12.22 -20.06
C PRO A 76 8.77 13.54 -20.80
N GLY A 77 7.89 13.94 -21.73
CA GLY A 77 7.95 15.27 -22.34
C GLY A 77 7.68 16.37 -21.31
N PRO A 78 7.96 17.66 -21.63
CA PRO A 78 7.56 18.77 -20.76
C PRO A 78 6.03 18.74 -20.60
N GLY A 79 5.55 18.38 -19.41
CA GLY A 79 4.14 18.10 -19.11
C GLY A 79 3.82 16.65 -18.75
N ALA A 80 4.82 15.76 -18.66
CA ALA A 80 4.61 14.40 -18.20
C ALA A 80 4.39 14.31 -16.68
N ALA A 81 3.59 13.33 -16.27
CA ALA A 81 3.23 13.09 -14.89
C ALA A 81 4.47 13.02 -13.96
N PRO A 82 4.35 13.45 -12.69
CA PRO A 82 5.45 13.42 -11.74
C PRO A 82 6.11 12.05 -11.71
N CYS A 83 7.39 12.00 -12.05
CA CYS A 83 8.14 10.76 -12.13
C CYS A 83 8.52 10.35 -10.70
N VAL A 84 7.63 9.61 -10.03
CA VAL A 84 7.85 9.13 -8.67
C VAL A 84 9.10 8.23 -8.64
N PRO A 85 10.05 8.47 -7.72
CA PRO A 85 11.24 7.63 -7.59
C PRO A 85 10.93 6.15 -7.38
N ARG A 86 11.87 5.28 -7.72
CA ARG A 86 11.78 3.86 -7.42
C ARG A 86 12.19 3.63 -5.97
N TYR A 87 11.19 3.39 -5.13
CA TYR A 87 11.39 2.99 -3.75
C TYR A 87 11.61 1.48 -3.62
N VAL A 88 12.60 1.12 -2.80
CA VAL A 88 13.02 -0.26 -2.54
C VAL A 88 13.18 -0.42 -1.03
N ARG A 89 12.25 -1.14 -0.40
CA ARG A 89 12.33 -1.44 1.03
C ARG A 89 13.30 -2.61 1.24
N VAL A 90 14.26 -2.42 2.14
CA VAL A 90 15.16 -3.47 2.59
C VAL A 90 14.41 -4.42 3.51
N ASN A 91 14.53 -5.71 3.26
CA ASN A 91 13.90 -6.73 4.10
C ASN A 91 14.82 -7.10 5.27
N THR A 92 14.61 -6.46 6.42
CA THR A 92 15.41 -6.64 7.63
C THR A 92 15.29 -8.03 8.27
N LEU A 93 14.38 -8.89 7.79
CA LEU A 93 14.36 -10.31 8.18
C LEU A 93 15.50 -11.13 7.54
N LYS A 94 16.08 -10.66 6.43
CA LYS A 94 17.04 -11.44 5.63
C LYS A 94 18.39 -10.75 5.43
N THR A 95 18.44 -9.42 5.55
CA THR A 95 19.65 -8.63 5.26
C THR A 95 19.65 -7.34 6.05
N ARG A 96 20.79 -6.64 6.08
CA ARG A 96 20.88 -5.26 6.58
C ARG A 96 20.93 -4.27 5.42
N VAL A 97 20.66 -2.98 5.70
CA VAL A 97 20.77 -1.90 4.70
C VAL A 97 22.17 -1.84 4.12
N ASP A 98 23.20 -1.88 4.97
CA ASP A 98 24.60 -1.79 4.56
C ASP A 98 24.98 -2.87 3.54
N ASP A 99 24.50 -4.10 3.75
CA ASP A 99 24.75 -5.22 2.82
C ASP A 99 24.13 -4.97 1.44
N VAL A 100 22.92 -4.40 1.40
CA VAL A 100 22.21 -4.04 0.17
C VAL A 100 22.90 -2.87 -0.51
N VAL A 101 23.33 -1.87 0.25
CA VAL A 101 24.11 -0.73 -0.27
C VAL A 101 25.39 -1.23 -0.93
N ASP A 102 26.15 -2.11 -0.26
CA ASP A 102 27.38 -2.67 -0.80
C ASP A 102 27.15 -3.56 -2.01
N PHE A 103 26.04 -4.30 -2.05
CA PHE A 103 25.65 -5.04 -3.24
C PHE A 103 25.46 -4.11 -4.45
N PHE A 104 24.71 -3.02 -4.29
CA PHE A 104 24.48 -2.08 -5.40
C PHE A 104 25.76 -1.32 -5.78
N LYS A 105 26.62 -0.98 -4.82
CA LYS A 105 27.96 -0.42 -5.11
C LYS A 105 28.78 -1.33 -6.01
N ARG A 106 28.81 -2.65 -5.73
CA ARG A 106 29.48 -3.64 -6.60
C ARG A 106 28.84 -3.77 -7.99
N GLN A 107 27.58 -3.39 -8.17
CA GLN A 107 26.90 -3.32 -9.47
C GLN A 107 27.14 -1.99 -10.21
N GLY A 108 28.02 -1.14 -9.67
CA GLY A 108 28.39 0.16 -10.23
C GLY A 108 27.41 1.29 -9.91
N TYR A 109 26.62 1.16 -8.84
CA TYR A 109 25.83 2.28 -8.32
C TYR A 109 26.64 3.11 -7.31
N SER A 110 26.44 4.41 -7.32
CA SER A 110 27.01 5.34 -6.33
C SER A 110 25.98 5.62 -5.23
N PHE A 111 26.30 5.21 -4.01
CA PHE A 111 25.50 5.56 -2.83
C PHE A 111 25.85 6.97 -2.36
N LEU A 112 24.84 7.83 -2.23
CA LEU A 112 25.00 9.24 -1.87
C LEU A 112 24.72 9.53 -0.38
N GLY A 113 24.50 8.49 0.43
CA GLY A 113 24.11 8.64 1.83
C GLY A 113 22.60 8.75 2.02
N LYS A 114 22.18 9.40 3.11
CA LYS A 114 20.77 9.68 3.41
C LYS A 114 20.36 10.99 2.76
N ALA A 115 19.21 11.01 2.10
CA ALA A 115 18.67 12.22 1.51
C ALA A 115 18.46 13.30 2.58
N GLY A 116 18.96 14.51 2.32
CA GLY A 116 18.76 15.68 3.17
C GLY A 116 17.46 16.43 2.86
N SER A 117 16.95 16.29 1.63
CA SER A 117 15.78 17.01 1.14
C SER A 117 15.00 16.22 0.08
N MET A 118 13.76 16.62 -0.18
CA MET A 118 12.96 16.08 -1.29
C MET A 118 13.56 16.43 -2.66
N GLU A 119 14.29 17.54 -2.77
CA GLU A 119 14.89 17.99 -4.04
C GLU A 119 16.02 17.07 -4.53
N GLU A 120 16.80 16.52 -3.60
CA GLU A 120 17.78 15.47 -3.90
C GLU A 120 17.12 14.23 -4.50
N LEU A 121 15.92 13.88 -4.04
CA LEU A 121 15.17 12.75 -4.58
C LEU A 121 14.63 13.05 -5.99
N ARG A 122 14.22 14.30 -6.28
CA ARG A 122 13.72 14.72 -7.60
C ARG A 122 14.80 14.70 -8.66
N THR A 123 16.00 15.14 -8.30
CA THR A 123 17.14 15.28 -9.21
C THR A 123 17.94 13.97 -9.39
N LEU A 124 17.54 12.91 -8.66
CA LEU A 124 18.20 11.61 -8.68
C LEU A 124 18.15 10.98 -10.07
N SER A 125 19.33 10.73 -10.64
CA SER A 125 19.50 10.25 -12.01
C SER A 125 20.73 9.35 -12.16
N GLY A 126 20.79 8.60 -13.27
CA GLY A 126 21.89 7.68 -13.57
C GLY A 126 21.98 6.51 -12.57
N LYS A 127 23.19 6.01 -12.32
CA LYS A 127 23.43 4.96 -11.33
C LYS A 127 23.68 5.52 -9.94
N LYS A 128 22.83 6.41 -9.45
CA LYS A 128 22.92 6.99 -8.10
C LYS A 128 21.72 6.53 -7.27
N PHE A 129 21.92 6.38 -5.97
CA PHE A 129 20.84 6.03 -5.05
C PHE A 129 21.12 6.56 -3.64
N LEU A 130 20.05 6.73 -2.88
CA LEU A 130 20.04 7.35 -1.55
C LEU A 130 19.26 6.47 -0.57
N LEU A 131 19.48 6.68 0.73
CA LEU A 131 18.53 6.30 1.77
C LEU A 131 17.44 7.37 1.87
N ASP A 132 16.19 6.95 2.09
CA ASP A 132 15.06 7.86 2.20
C ASP A 132 15.21 8.85 3.37
N LEU A 133 14.63 10.04 3.20
CA LEU A 133 14.62 11.09 4.21
C LEU A 133 13.90 10.65 5.50
N HIS A 134 12.80 9.91 5.34
CA HIS A 134 11.82 9.65 6.38
C HIS A 134 11.90 8.22 6.94
N LEU A 135 12.12 7.22 6.09
CA LEU A 135 12.07 5.81 6.45
C LEU A 135 13.47 5.17 6.46
N PRO A 136 13.90 4.56 7.58
CA PRO A 136 15.29 4.12 7.76
C PRO A 136 15.69 2.94 6.87
N GLU A 137 14.74 2.11 6.46
CA GLU A 137 14.99 0.88 5.69
C GLU A 137 14.58 1.02 4.22
N LEU A 138 14.43 2.26 3.72
CA LEU A 138 13.93 2.52 2.38
C LEU A 138 15.01 3.17 1.52
N LEU A 139 15.39 2.48 0.44
CA LEU A 139 16.30 3.01 -0.56
C LEU A 139 15.51 3.67 -1.69
N VAL A 140 16.09 4.72 -2.26
CA VAL A 140 15.48 5.52 -3.34
C VAL A 140 16.38 5.50 -4.56
N PHE A 141 15.80 5.13 -5.69
CA PHE A 141 16.44 5.03 -7.00
C PHE A 141 15.69 5.89 -8.04
N PRO A 142 16.32 6.22 -9.19
CA PRO A 142 15.65 6.95 -10.25
C PRO A 142 14.36 6.26 -10.76
N PRO A 143 13.35 7.03 -11.22
CA PRO A 143 11.98 6.56 -11.53
C PRO A 143 11.81 5.43 -12.57
N GLN A 144 12.85 5.04 -13.30
CA GLN A 144 12.79 3.97 -14.32
C GLN A 144 13.69 2.78 -14.00
N THR A 145 14.21 2.72 -12.77
CA THR A 145 15.05 1.59 -12.37
C THR A 145 14.18 0.35 -12.16
N ASP A 146 14.50 -0.71 -12.92
CA ASP A 146 13.83 -2.00 -12.83
C ASP A 146 14.70 -3.01 -12.07
N PHE A 147 14.11 -3.64 -11.06
CA PHE A 147 14.75 -4.64 -10.21
C PHE A 147 13.99 -5.97 -10.18
N HIS A 148 12.99 -6.19 -11.02
CA HIS A 148 12.24 -7.45 -11.01
C HIS A 148 13.10 -8.69 -11.31
N ASP A 149 14.16 -8.52 -12.12
CA ASP A 149 15.14 -9.58 -12.41
C ASP A 149 16.35 -9.55 -11.44
N ASN A 150 16.41 -8.59 -10.51
CA ASN A 150 17.55 -8.42 -9.60
C ASN A 150 17.61 -9.58 -8.59
N ARG A 151 18.82 -10.11 -8.36
CA ARG A 151 19.04 -11.22 -7.42
C ARG A 151 18.52 -10.93 -6.01
N LEU A 152 18.70 -9.71 -5.49
CA LEU A 152 18.18 -9.35 -4.17
C LEU A 152 16.64 -9.35 -4.13
N TYR A 153 15.98 -8.99 -5.23
CA TYR A 153 14.52 -9.01 -5.31
C TYR A 153 13.99 -10.45 -5.42
N THR A 154 14.56 -11.25 -6.34
CA THR A 154 14.13 -12.64 -6.55
C THR A 154 14.41 -13.54 -5.36
N SER A 155 15.42 -13.21 -4.55
CA SER A 155 15.69 -13.87 -3.26
C SER A 155 15.01 -13.22 -2.06
N GLY A 156 14.23 -12.14 -2.24
CA GLY A 156 13.46 -11.50 -1.17
C GLY A 156 14.24 -10.67 -0.15
N HIS A 157 15.49 -10.29 -0.44
CA HIS A 157 16.26 -9.35 0.38
C HIS A 157 15.80 -7.89 0.21
N ILE A 158 15.18 -7.58 -0.93
CA ILE A 158 14.54 -6.28 -1.18
C ILE A 158 13.10 -6.47 -1.67
N ILE A 159 12.25 -5.49 -1.36
CA ILE A 159 10.84 -5.46 -1.73
C ILE A 159 10.55 -4.14 -2.44
N LEU A 160 10.00 -4.19 -3.64
CA LEU A 160 9.59 -3.00 -4.39
C LEU A 160 8.26 -2.51 -3.81
N GLN A 161 8.31 -1.41 -3.07
CA GLN A 161 7.16 -0.87 -2.36
C GLN A 161 7.26 0.65 -2.33
N ASP A 162 6.19 1.33 -2.74
CA ASP A 162 6.11 2.78 -2.66
C ASP A 162 6.29 3.26 -1.21
N LYS A 163 6.91 4.44 -1.05
CA LYS A 163 7.18 5.05 0.26
C LYS A 163 5.89 5.27 1.05
N ALA A 164 4.82 5.76 0.43
CA ALA A 164 3.54 5.95 1.12
C ALA A 164 2.93 4.61 1.57
N SER A 165 3.08 3.56 0.77
CA SER A 165 2.64 2.20 1.12
C SER A 165 3.40 1.58 2.30
N CYS A 166 4.57 2.13 2.66
CA CYS A 166 5.33 1.71 3.84
C CYS A 166 4.79 2.34 5.14
N LEU A 167 4.09 3.48 5.06
CA LEU A 167 3.64 4.25 6.21
C LEU A 167 2.70 3.47 7.14
N PRO A 168 1.67 2.73 6.69
CA PRO A 168 0.71 2.12 7.62
C PRO A 168 1.36 1.14 8.60
N ALA A 169 2.22 0.25 8.11
CA ALA A 169 2.94 -0.69 8.97
C ALA A 169 3.98 0.03 9.86
N PHE A 170 4.72 1.00 9.31
CA PHE A 170 5.68 1.80 10.05
C PHE A 170 5.01 2.58 11.20
N LEU A 171 3.87 3.21 10.97
CA LEU A 171 3.16 4.03 11.95
C LEU A 171 2.36 3.18 12.95
N LEU A 172 1.89 2.00 12.54
CA LEU A 172 1.28 1.04 13.46
C LEU A 172 2.31 0.60 14.52
N SER A 173 3.56 0.38 14.11
CA SER A 173 4.70 0.05 14.98
C SER A 173 4.34 -0.99 16.06
N PRO A 174 3.86 -2.19 15.68
CA PRO A 174 3.51 -3.21 16.65
C PRO A 174 4.73 -3.67 17.45
N VAL A 175 4.56 -3.84 18.75
CA VAL A 175 5.65 -4.33 19.62
C VAL A 175 5.96 -5.79 19.31
N ALA A 176 7.22 -6.18 19.38
CA ALA A 176 7.65 -7.56 19.15
C ALA A 176 6.86 -8.55 20.03
N SER A 177 6.49 -9.71 19.46
CA SER A 177 5.66 -10.74 20.11
C SER A 177 4.18 -10.40 20.27
N SER A 178 3.73 -9.22 19.83
CA SER A 178 2.30 -8.89 19.77
C SER A 178 1.56 -9.72 18.70
N HIS A 179 0.22 -9.75 18.80
CA HIS A 179 -0.63 -10.32 17.76
C HIS A 179 -1.24 -9.19 16.94
N VAL A 180 -1.18 -9.35 15.62
CA VAL A 180 -1.58 -8.33 14.65
C VAL A 180 -2.57 -8.91 13.66
N ILE A 181 -3.60 -8.16 13.31
CA ILE A 181 -4.44 -8.46 12.15
C ILE A 181 -4.03 -7.57 10.98
N ASP A 182 -3.92 -8.16 9.80
CA ASP A 182 -3.92 -7.47 8.52
C ASP A 182 -5.24 -7.81 7.81
N ALA A 183 -6.19 -6.87 7.84
CA ALA A 183 -7.59 -7.13 7.51
C ALA A 183 -7.87 -7.26 6.01
N CYS A 184 -7.00 -6.70 5.15
CA CYS A 184 -7.12 -6.70 3.69
C CYS A 184 -5.72 -6.87 3.09
N ALA A 185 -5.15 -8.04 3.29
CA ALA A 185 -3.70 -8.19 3.35
C ALA A 185 -3.01 -8.42 2.00
N ALA A 186 -3.69 -9.03 1.04
CA ALA A 186 -3.03 -9.43 -0.20
C ALA A 186 -2.70 -8.20 -1.06
N PRO A 187 -1.59 -8.15 -1.81
CA PRO A 187 -0.63 -9.23 -2.06
C PRO A 187 0.49 -9.37 -1.00
N GLY A 188 0.39 -8.73 0.18
CA GLY A 188 1.28 -9.00 1.31
C GLY A 188 2.47 -8.04 1.50
N ASN A 189 2.53 -6.94 0.74
CA ASN A 189 3.61 -5.95 0.91
C ASN A 189 3.61 -5.32 2.31
N LYS A 190 2.43 -4.96 2.83
CA LYS A 190 2.29 -4.40 4.19
C LYS A 190 2.47 -5.49 5.26
N THR A 191 1.92 -6.68 5.04
CA THR A 191 2.10 -7.84 5.93
C THR A 191 3.56 -8.22 6.10
N SER A 192 4.35 -8.26 5.02
CA SER A 192 5.80 -8.52 5.11
C SER A 192 6.55 -7.41 5.87
N HIS A 193 6.05 -6.18 5.82
CA HIS A 193 6.61 -5.07 6.58
C HIS A 193 6.29 -5.21 8.07
N LEU A 194 5.04 -5.59 8.43
CA LEU A 194 4.66 -5.92 9.81
C LEU A 194 5.54 -7.05 10.37
N ALA A 195 5.77 -8.11 9.58
CA ALA A 195 6.63 -9.22 9.98
C ALA A 195 8.08 -8.78 10.27
N ALA A 196 8.61 -7.87 9.45
CA ALA A 196 9.93 -7.28 9.65
C ALA A 196 10.00 -6.45 10.94
N ILE A 197 9.00 -5.62 11.23
CA ILE A 197 8.91 -4.83 12.47
C ILE A 197 8.83 -5.75 13.70
N LEU A 198 8.01 -6.80 13.62
CA LEU A 198 7.87 -7.83 14.65
C LEU A 198 9.10 -8.74 14.77
N LYS A 199 10.05 -8.67 13.83
CA LYS A 199 11.22 -9.58 13.73
C LYS A 199 10.79 -11.06 13.74
N ASN A 200 9.70 -11.38 13.04
CA ASN A 200 9.06 -12.71 13.05
C ASN A 200 8.64 -13.20 14.46
N LYS A 201 8.50 -12.32 15.47
CA LYS A 201 8.02 -12.69 16.81
C LYS A 201 6.58 -12.26 17.00
N GLY A 202 5.73 -13.19 17.45
CA GLY A 202 4.30 -12.97 17.62
C GLY A 202 3.51 -13.67 16.53
N GLN A 203 2.34 -13.13 16.18
CA GLN A 203 1.45 -13.75 15.19
C GLN A 203 0.77 -12.68 14.35
N ILE A 204 0.84 -12.84 13.02
CA ILE A 204 0.04 -12.05 12.08
C ILE A 204 -1.12 -12.91 11.58
N PHE A 205 -2.35 -12.40 11.66
CA PHE A 205 -3.53 -12.99 11.02
C PHE A 205 -3.88 -12.14 9.81
N ALA A 206 -3.78 -12.71 8.62
CA ALA A 206 -3.96 -11.99 7.37
C ALA A 206 -5.18 -12.52 6.61
N PHE A 207 -6.09 -11.61 6.27
CA PHE A 207 -7.35 -11.90 5.61
C PHE A 207 -7.39 -11.28 4.21
N ASP A 208 -7.92 -12.00 3.24
CA ASP A 208 -8.32 -11.47 1.93
C ASP A 208 -9.37 -12.40 1.32
N LEU A 209 -10.21 -11.88 0.41
CA LEU A 209 -11.25 -12.68 -0.26
C LEU A 209 -10.73 -13.37 -1.52
N ASP A 210 -9.72 -12.80 -2.17
CA ASP A 210 -9.25 -13.28 -3.47
C ASP A 210 -8.18 -14.37 -3.30
N ALA A 211 -8.56 -15.61 -3.64
CA ALA A 211 -7.68 -16.77 -3.56
C ALA A 211 -6.39 -16.63 -4.39
N LYS A 212 -6.43 -15.95 -5.56
CA LYS A 212 -5.25 -15.75 -6.42
C LYS A 212 -4.30 -14.73 -5.81
N ARG A 213 -4.84 -13.65 -5.23
CA ARG A 213 -4.04 -12.66 -4.49
C ARG A 213 -3.45 -13.29 -3.23
N LEU A 214 -4.16 -14.18 -2.54
CA LEU A 214 -3.61 -14.95 -1.41
C LEU A 214 -2.51 -15.91 -1.81
N ALA A 215 -2.64 -16.62 -2.93
CA ALA A 215 -1.57 -17.47 -3.45
C ALA A 215 -0.30 -16.64 -3.80
N THR A 216 -0.50 -15.46 -4.37
CA THR A 216 0.58 -14.49 -4.63
C THR A 216 1.22 -14.04 -3.32
N MET A 217 0.40 -13.67 -2.33
CA MET A 217 0.83 -13.27 -1.00
C MET A 217 1.64 -14.36 -0.31
N ASN A 218 1.17 -15.62 -0.32
CA ASN A 218 1.90 -16.74 0.26
C ASN A 218 3.30 -16.89 -0.35
N THR A 219 3.40 -16.77 -1.68
CA THR A 219 4.67 -16.80 -2.42
C THR A 219 5.58 -15.64 -2.00
N MET A 220 5.03 -14.42 -1.91
CA MET A 220 5.79 -13.22 -1.53
C MET A 220 6.29 -13.29 -0.08
N LEU A 221 5.44 -13.71 0.87
CA LEU A 221 5.79 -13.85 2.27
C LEU A 221 6.83 -14.93 2.50
N THR A 222 6.68 -16.09 1.85
CA THR A 222 7.65 -17.18 1.91
C THR A 222 9.00 -16.72 1.35
N ARG A 223 9.02 -16.06 0.19
CA ARG A 223 10.24 -15.49 -0.41
C ARG A 223 10.91 -14.46 0.52
N ALA A 224 10.11 -13.62 1.17
CA ALA A 224 10.56 -12.63 2.15
C ALA A 224 11.00 -13.25 3.49
N GLY A 225 10.89 -14.57 3.68
CA GLY A 225 11.30 -15.24 4.93
C GLY A 225 10.39 -14.93 6.11
N VAL A 226 9.13 -14.59 5.85
CA VAL A 226 8.13 -14.39 6.91
C VAL A 226 7.68 -15.75 7.41
N THR A 227 7.76 -15.97 8.73
CA THR A 227 7.42 -17.28 9.34
C THR A 227 6.18 -17.23 10.22
N SER A 228 5.82 -16.04 10.71
CA SER A 228 4.86 -15.88 11.80
C SER A 228 3.54 -15.29 11.33
N PHE A 229 2.91 -15.95 10.35
CA PHE A 229 1.66 -15.51 9.73
C PHE A 229 0.68 -16.67 9.55
N LYS A 230 -0.62 -16.34 9.57
CA LYS A 230 -1.72 -17.25 9.24
C LYS A 230 -2.59 -16.56 8.19
N LEU A 231 -2.67 -17.15 7.01
CA LEU A 231 -3.56 -16.70 5.94
C LEU A 231 -4.95 -17.29 6.14
N ALA A 232 -5.98 -16.48 5.93
CA ALA A 232 -7.36 -16.92 5.86
C ALA A 232 -8.03 -16.31 4.62
N GLN A 233 -8.57 -17.16 3.75
CA GLN A 233 -9.46 -16.72 2.69
C GLN A 233 -10.86 -16.50 3.27
N GLN A 234 -11.11 -15.30 3.76
CA GLN A 234 -12.33 -14.98 4.51
C GLN A 234 -12.65 -13.49 4.34
N ASP A 235 -13.94 -13.16 4.29
CA ASP A 235 -14.38 -11.76 4.44
C ASP A 235 -14.07 -11.31 5.85
N PHE A 236 -13.25 -10.26 6.00
CA PHE A 236 -12.90 -9.74 7.31
C PHE A 236 -14.14 -9.31 8.11
N LEU A 237 -15.22 -8.84 7.47
CA LEU A 237 -16.47 -8.50 8.16
C LEU A 237 -17.18 -9.70 8.82
N THR A 238 -16.81 -10.93 8.45
CA THR A 238 -17.36 -12.17 9.03
C THR A 238 -16.48 -12.77 10.11
N VAL A 239 -15.33 -12.15 10.40
CA VAL A 239 -14.43 -12.61 11.46
C VAL A 239 -15.03 -12.22 12.80
N ASP A 240 -15.31 -13.19 13.67
CA ASP A 240 -15.83 -12.88 15.00
C ASP A 240 -14.74 -12.22 15.87
N PRO A 241 -14.92 -10.96 16.31
CA PRO A 241 -13.96 -10.28 17.18
C PRO A 241 -13.77 -10.94 18.54
N HIS A 242 -14.73 -11.77 18.98
CA HIS A 242 -14.72 -12.47 20.26
C HIS A 242 -14.21 -13.92 20.15
N ASP A 243 -13.83 -14.38 18.96
CA ASP A 243 -13.18 -15.68 18.80
C ASP A 243 -11.90 -15.72 19.67
N PRO A 244 -11.75 -16.73 20.56
CA PRO A 244 -10.56 -16.87 21.41
C PRO A 244 -9.23 -16.81 20.66
N LYS A 245 -9.20 -17.18 19.37
CA LYS A 245 -8.03 -17.05 18.49
C LYS A 245 -7.51 -15.62 18.37
N TYR A 246 -8.39 -14.63 18.42
CA TYR A 246 -8.06 -13.20 18.24
C TYR A 246 -8.07 -12.41 19.55
N SER A 247 -8.36 -13.04 20.68
CA SER A 247 -8.41 -12.42 22.01
C SER A 247 -7.16 -11.61 22.41
N LYS A 248 -5.99 -11.92 21.82
CA LYS A 248 -4.71 -11.26 22.10
C LYS A 248 -4.30 -10.22 21.05
N VAL A 249 -5.14 -9.94 20.06
CA VAL A 249 -4.83 -8.99 18.97
C VAL A 249 -4.87 -7.57 19.52
N THR A 250 -3.71 -6.91 19.57
CA THR A 250 -3.57 -5.54 20.06
C THR A 250 -3.39 -4.52 18.94
N TYR A 251 -3.02 -4.98 17.73
CA TYR A 251 -2.77 -4.11 16.58
C TYR A 251 -3.57 -4.58 15.36
N ILE A 252 -4.14 -3.64 14.61
CA ILE A 252 -4.77 -3.93 13.32
C ILE A 252 -4.23 -2.99 12.23
N LEU A 253 -3.84 -3.55 11.10
CA LEU A 253 -3.62 -2.84 9.85
C LEU A 253 -4.83 -3.04 8.95
N LEU A 254 -5.43 -1.95 8.49
CA LEU A 254 -6.60 -1.95 7.63
C LEU A 254 -6.33 -1.11 6.37
N ASP A 255 -6.02 -1.80 5.27
CA ASP A 255 -5.79 -1.22 3.95
C ASP A 255 -6.83 -1.76 2.94
N PRO A 256 -8.09 -1.32 3.02
CA PRO A 256 -9.18 -1.89 2.26
C PRO A 256 -9.09 -1.54 0.78
N SER A 257 -9.92 -2.22 -0.02
CA SER A 257 -10.12 -1.85 -1.43
C SER A 257 -10.56 -0.40 -1.55
N CYS A 258 -9.87 0.34 -2.41
CA CYS A 258 -10.05 1.77 -2.63
C CYS A 258 -10.30 2.07 -4.12
N SER A 259 -10.69 3.29 -4.46
CA SER A 259 -10.83 3.73 -5.85
C SER A 259 -9.53 3.67 -6.66
N GLY A 260 -8.38 3.64 -5.98
CA GLY A 260 -7.05 3.62 -6.58
C GLY A 260 -6.68 4.92 -7.30
N SER A 261 -7.42 6.00 -7.03
CA SER A 261 -7.27 7.31 -7.68
C SER A 261 -5.89 7.95 -7.46
N GLY A 262 -5.18 7.56 -6.40
CA GLY A 262 -3.82 8.03 -6.11
C GLY A 262 -2.69 7.27 -6.83
N MET A 263 -2.98 6.12 -7.46
CA MET A 263 -1.93 5.32 -8.09
C MET A 263 -1.43 5.98 -9.38
N VAL A 264 -0.13 6.29 -9.45
CA VAL A 264 0.48 6.97 -10.61
C VAL A 264 0.27 6.19 -11.90
N ASN A 265 0.35 4.86 -11.89
CA ASN A 265 0.08 4.05 -13.08
C ASN A 265 -1.37 4.22 -13.59
N ARG A 266 -2.33 4.51 -12.71
CA ARG A 266 -3.72 4.77 -13.07
C ARG A 266 -3.87 6.17 -13.68
N LEU A 267 -3.19 7.16 -13.09
CA LEU A 267 -3.10 8.52 -13.62
C LEU A 267 -2.46 8.55 -15.01
N LEU A 268 -1.46 7.70 -15.26
CA LEU A 268 -0.78 7.56 -16.56
C LEU A 268 -1.62 6.87 -17.63
N VAL A 269 -2.59 6.04 -17.24
CA VAL A 269 -3.44 5.26 -18.17
C VAL A 269 -4.75 6.00 -18.49
N GLU A 270 -4.97 7.20 -17.92
CA GLU A 270 -6.24 7.94 -18.02
C GLU A 270 -7.44 7.02 -17.76
N GLU A 271 -7.34 6.12 -16.77
CA GLU A 271 -8.51 5.35 -16.37
C GLU A 271 -9.57 6.33 -15.88
N ALA A 272 -10.80 6.17 -16.39
CA ALA A 272 -11.92 7.01 -16.03
C ALA A 272 -12.04 7.09 -14.49
N ALA A 273 -12.28 8.30 -13.98
CA ALA A 273 -12.55 8.52 -12.58
C ALA A 273 -13.64 7.54 -12.11
N PRO A 274 -13.55 7.02 -10.86
CA PRO A 274 -14.59 6.14 -10.34
C PRO A 274 -15.95 6.85 -10.44
N SER A 275 -17.00 6.10 -10.81
CA SER A 275 -18.36 6.67 -10.76
C SER A 275 -18.71 7.05 -9.33
N ALA A 276 -19.60 8.03 -9.16
CA ALA A 276 -20.04 8.47 -7.84
C ALA A 276 -20.64 7.31 -7.03
N GLU A 277 -21.40 6.42 -7.68
CA GLU A 277 -22.00 5.24 -7.02
C GLU A 277 -20.92 4.27 -6.53
N ARG A 278 -19.88 4.03 -7.34
CA ARG A 278 -18.77 3.17 -6.95
C ARG A 278 -17.99 3.78 -5.78
N LEU A 279 -17.73 5.08 -5.82
CA LEU A 279 -17.03 5.78 -4.74
C LEU A 279 -17.80 5.67 -3.42
N GLN A 280 -19.11 5.89 -3.46
CA GLN A 280 -19.98 5.75 -2.28
C GLN A 280 -20.05 4.30 -1.77
N ALA A 281 -20.12 3.31 -2.67
CA ALA A 281 -20.10 1.90 -2.27
C ALA A 281 -18.79 1.50 -1.59
N LEU A 282 -17.65 1.99 -2.09
CA LEU A 282 -16.33 1.79 -1.49
C LEU A 282 -16.23 2.46 -0.12
N ALA A 283 -16.61 3.73 0.00
CA ALA A 283 -16.65 4.46 1.27
C ALA A 283 -17.55 3.75 2.31
N GLY A 284 -18.73 3.28 1.89
CA GLY A 284 -19.63 2.51 2.75
C GLY A 284 -19.03 1.19 3.23
N PHE A 285 -18.31 0.47 2.37
CA PHE A 285 -17.56 -0.73 2.77
C PHE A 285 -16.43 -0.39 3.75
N GLN A 286 -15.64 0.65 3.46
CA GLN A 286 -14.53 1.13 4.26
C GLN A 286 -14.97 1.52 5.69
N ARG A 287 -16.10 2.21 5.82
CA ARG A 287 -16.72 2.52 7.12
C ARG A 287 -17.06 1.25 7.90
N ARG A 288 -17.77 0.29 7.28
CA ARG A 288 -18.15 -0.97 7.96
C ARG A 288 -16.93 -1.75 8.43
N VAL A 289 -15.91 -1.87 7.59
CA VAL A 289 -14.71 -2.65 7.90
C VAL A 289 -13.84 -1.97 8.95
N LEU A 290 -13.79 -0.63 8.99
CA LEU A 290 -13.14 0.13 10.05
C LEU A 290 -13.86 0.01 11.39
N SER A 291 -15.19 0.19 11.42
CA SER A 291 -15.98 -0.02 12.64
C SER A 291 -15.85 -1.45 13.16
N HIS A 292 -15.84 -2.44 12.26
CA HIS A 292 -15.62 -3.84 12.61
C HIS A 292 -14.21 -4.08 13.20
N ALA A 293 -13.16 -3.52 12.59
CA ALA A 293 -11.80 -3.64 13.12
C ALA A 293 -11.67 -3.08 14.55
N LEU A 294 -12.34 -1.96 14.85
CA LEU A 294 -12.34 -1.36 16.19
C LEU A 294 -13.16 -2.14 17.23
N SER A 295 -13.98 -3.10 16.81
CA SER A 295 -14.77 -3.95 17.71
C SER A 295 -13.97 -5.08 18.37
N PHE A 296 -12.72 -5.32 17.96
CA PHE A 296 -11.86 -6.32 18.58
C PHE A 296 -11.46 -5.88 20.01
N PRO A 297 -11.72 -6.72 21.02
CA PRO A 297 -11.74 -6.29 22.42
C PRO A 297 -10.37 -5.88 22.97
N ALA A 298 -9.28 -6.43 22.43
CA ALA A 298 -7.92 -6.15 22.89
C ALA A 298 -7.19 -5.11 22.02
N VAL A 299 -7.84 -4.56 20.97
CA VAL A 299 -7.17 -3.62 20.07
C VAL A 299 -6.82 -2.32 20.79
N GLN A 300 -5.55 -1.97 20.69
CA GLN A 300 -4.97 -0.76 21.28
C GLN A 300 -4.66 0.28 20.21
N ARG A 301 -4.21 -0.15 19.03
CA ARG A 301 -3.86 0.74 17.93
C ARG A 301 -4.26 0.14 16.57
N LEU A 302 -4.81 1.00 15.71
CA LEU A 302 -5.20 0.63 14.35
C LEU A 302 -4.61 1.64 13.34
N ALA A 303 -4.08 1.15 12.23
CA ALA A 303 -3.69 1.98 11.09
C ALA A 303 -4.66 1.74 9.92
N TYR A 304 -5.45 2.75 9.60
CA TYR A 304 -6.32 2.78 8.42
C TYR A 304 -5.59 3.47 7.27
N SER A 305 -5.61 2.90 6.07
CA SER A 305 -5.01 3.54 4.91
C SER A 305 -5.73 3.29 3.61
N THR A 306 -5.61 4.22 2.67
CA THR A 306 -6.09 4.03 1.30
C THR A 306 -5.09 4.58 0.27
N CYS A 307 -5.21 4.06 -0.94
CA CYS A 307 -4.58 4.55 -2.16
C CYS A 307 -5.43 5.62 -2.90
N SER A 308 -6.28 6.36 -2.17
CA SER A 308 -7.25 7.31 -2.73
C SER A 308 -6.92 8.76 -2.38
N VAL A 309 -7.22 9.66 -3.32
CA VAL A 309 -7.20 11.12 -3.07
C VAL A 309 -8.55 11.66 -2.61
N HIS A 310 -9.62 10.88 -2.71
CA HIS A 310 -10.99 11.32 -2.40
C HIS A 310 -11.20 11.41 -0.88
N ARG A 311 -11.83 12.49 -0.44
CA ARG A 311 -12.15 12.71 0.99
C ARG A 311 -13.16 11.68 1.49
N GLU A 312 -14.07 11.27 0.60
CA GLU A 312 -15.16 10.33 0.84
C GLU A 312 -14.67 8.94 1.27
N GLU A 313 -13.46 8.54 0.84
CA GLU A 313 -12.82 7.28 1.24
C GLU A 313 -11.85 7.45 2.43
N ASN A 314 -11.63 8.68 2.87
CA ASN A 314 -10.55 9.05 3.78
C ASN A 314 -11.10 9.70 5.04
N GLU A 315 -11.06 11.04 5.11
CA GLU A 315 -11.48 11.80 6.28
C GLU A 315 -12.95 11.55 6.64
N ASP A 316 -13.83 11.45 5.65
CA ASP A 316 -15.27 11.26 5.90
C ASP A 316 -15.55 9.88 6.53
N VAL A 317 -14.80 8.84 6.13
CA VAL A 317 -14.85 7.49 6.75
C VAL A 317 -14.35 7.55 8.19
N VAL A 318 -13.18 8.14 8.42
CA VAL A 318 -12.57 8.23 9.75
C VAL A 318 -13.47 9.03 10.71
N GLN A 319 -14.00 10.17 10.27
CA GLN A 319 -14.90 11.00 11.06
C GLN A 319 -16.16 10.22 11.45
N ALA A 320 -16.81 9.56 10.49
CA ALA A 320 -18.03 8.81 10.73
C ALA A 320 -17.81 7.69 11.76
N VAL A 321 -16.69 6.96 11.66
CA VAL A 321 -16.40 5.89 12.61
C VAL A 321 -16.03 6.43 14.00
N LEU A 322 -15.25 7.51 14.09
CA LEU A 322 -14.95 8.12 15.41
C LEU A 322 -16.23 8.59 16.12
N GLN A 323 -17.19 9.14 15.37
CA GLN A 323 -18.50 9.51 15.93
C GLN A 323 -19.28 8.29 16.44
N GLU A 324 -19.21 7.15 15.75
CA GLU A 324 -19.83 5.89 16.22
C GLU A 324 -19.16 5.31 17.46
N GLN A 325 -17.84 5.41 17.56
CA GLN A 325 -17.05 4.85 18.67
C GLN A 325 -17.04 5.76 19.91
N GLY A 326 -17.52 7.00 19.81
CA GLY A 326 -17.52 7.98 20.89
C GLY A 326 -16.10 8.27 21.40
N SER A 327 -15.88 8.19 22.71
CA SER A 327 -14.57 8.43 23.32
C SER A 327 -13.67 7.18 23.36
N ALA A 328 -14.11 6.02 22.86
CA ALA A 328 -13.36 4.78 22.97
C ALA A 328 -12.03 4.80 22.21
N PHE A 329 -11.98 5.52 21.09
CA PHE A 329 -10.80 5.68 20.24
C PHE A 329 -10.58 7.15 19.88
N ARG A 330 -9.33 7.53 19.66
CA ARG A 330 -8.92 8.87 19.21
C ARG A 330 -7.90 8.79 18.08
N LEU A 331 -7.84 9.84 17.26
CA LEU A 331 -6.73 10.01 16.32
C LEU A 331 -5.45 10.39 17.06
N VAL A 332 -4.34 9.86 16.59
CA VAL A 332 -3.01 10.15 17.13
C VAL A 332 -2.26 10.99 16.12
N ASN A 333 -1.67 12.09 16.58
CA ASN A 333 -0.76 12.87 15.76
C ASN A 333 0.55 12.11 15.55
N VAL A 334 0.56 11.24 14.55
CA VAL A 334 1.73 10.46 14.18
C VAL A 334 2.60 11.22 13.18
N PHE A 335 3.89 10.94 13.25
CA PHE A 335 4.91 11.39 12.29
C PHE A 335 4.88 12.89 11.95
N PRO A 336 5.16 13.77 12.92
CA PRO A 336 5.09 15.23 12.71
C PRO A 336 6.02 15.75 11.60
N SER A 337 7.09 15.02 11.28
CA SER A 337 8.00 15.35 10.18
C SER A 337 7.40 15.14 8.79
N TRP A 338 6.24 14.48 8.67
CA TRP A 338 5.57 14.30 7.39
C TRP A 338 4.81 15.57 6.98
N PRO A 339 5.07 16.15 5.79
CA PRO A 339 4.63 17.50 5.46
C PRO A 339 3.14 17.62 5.12
N CYS A 340 2.53 16.56 4.60
CA CYS A 340 1.17 16.60 4.06
C CYS A 340 0.18 15.96 5.05
N ARG A 341 -0.72 16.78 5.60
CA ARG A 341 -1.71 16.36 6.60
C ARG A 341 -3.09 16.10 5.98
N GLY A 342 -3.99 15.51 6.76
CA GLY A 342 -5.38 15.33 6.39
C GLY A 342 -6.08 16.67 6.12
N LEU A 343 -7.16 16.62 5.34
CA LEU A 343 -7.97 17.80 5.06
C LEU A 343 -8.68 18.28 6.32
N ALA A 344 -8.72 19.59 6.57
CA ALA A 344 -9.35 20.19 7.76
C ALA A 344 -10.89 20.15 7.68
N THR A 345 -11.46 18.95 7.71
CA THR A 345 -12.90 18.69 7.56
C THR A 345 -13.59 18.45 8.90
N PHE A 346 -12.82 18.07 9.93
CA PHE A 346 -13.27 17.94 11.32
C PHE A 346 -12.10 18.15 12.29
N PRO A 347 -12.35 18.46 13.58
CA PRO A 347 -11.29 18.62 14.57
C PRO A 347 -10.45 17.35 14.74
N GLY A 348 -9.13 17.45 14.58
CA GLY A 348 -8.22 16.31 14.65
C GLY A 348 -7.93 15.65 13.30
N ALA A 349 -8.57 16.07 12.21
CA ALA A 349 -8.27 15.55 10.88
C ALA A 349 -6.81 15.82 10.44
N GLU A 350 -6.19 16.87 11.00
CA GLU A 350 -4.77 17.18 10.84
C GLU A 350 -3.85 16.10 11.43
N CYS A 351 -4.33 15.21 12.30
CA CYS A 351 -3.58 14.04 12.78
C CYS A 351 -3.38 12.98 11.70
N CYS A 352 -4.21 12.99 10.65
CA CYS A 352 -4.07 12.09 9.51
C CYS A 352 -2.95 12.57 8.57
N LEU A 353 -2.41 11.65 7.78
CA LEU A 353 -1.40 11.92 6.76
C LEU A 353 -2.01 11.76 5.36
N ARG A 354 -1.65 12.67 4.47
CA ARG A 354 -1.86 12.51 3.02
C ARG A 354 -0.53 12.42 2.31
N ALA A 355 -0.53 11.80 1.15
CA ALA A 355 0.63 11.73 0.28
C ALA A 355 0.20 12.04 -1.16
N SER A 356 1.11 12.61 -1.93
CA SER A 356 0.90 12.94 -3.34
C SER A 356 2.22 12.84 -4.12
N PRO A 357 2.14 12.65 -5.45
CA PRO A 357 3.34 12.70 -6.30
C PRO A 357 4.05 14.06 -6.27
N ALA A 358 3.31 15.17 -6.16
CA ALA A 358 3.89 16.52 -6.19
C ALA A 358 4.63 16.86 -4.90
N ASP A 359 4.00 16.59 -3.75
CA ASP A 359 4.44 17.10 -2.46
C ASP A 359 5.38 16.13 -1.74
N THR A 360 5.11 14.83 -1.90
CA THR A 360 5.81 13.77 -1.15
C THR A 360 6.61 12.83 -2.03
N LEU A 361 6.59 13.03 -3.35
CA LEU A 361 7.21 12.13 -4.34
C LEU A 361 6.80 10.67 -4.11
N THR A 362 5.53 10.42 -3.84
CA THR A 362 4.97 9.07 -3.64
C THR A 362 3.67 8.93 -4.43
N GLN A 363 2.97 7.80 -4.32
CA GLN A 363 1.61 7.72 -4.82
C GLN A 363 0.65 8.57 -3.97
N GLY A 364 -0.50 8.92 -4.53
CA GLY A 364 -1.62 9.46 -3.75
C GLY A 364 -2.03 8.45 -2.67
N PHE A 365 -2.00 8.87 -1.41
CA PHE A 365 -2.22 7.97 -0.28
C PHE A 365 -2.81 8.71 0.92
N PHE A 366 -3.48 7.97 1.80
CA PHE A 366 -4.01 8.45 3.07
C PHE A 366 -3.70 7.47 4.18
N VAL A 367 -3.35 7.97 5.37
CA VAL A 367 -3.18 7.16 6.58
C VAL A 367 -3.77 7.86 7.80
N ALA A 368 -4.56 7.13 8.58
CA ALA A 368 -5.01 7.54 9.90
C ALA A 368 -4.59 6.49 10.93
N VAL A 369 -4.05 6.94 12.07
CA VAL A 369 -3.73 6.06 13.20
C VAL A 369 -4.67 6.37 14.33
N LEU A 370 -5.41 5.35 14.76
CA LEU A 370 -6.35 5.40 15.86
C LEU A 370 -5.76 4.64 17.04
N GLU A 371 -5.91 5.20 18.25
CA GLU A 371 -5.57 4.53 19.49
C GLU A 371 -6.76 4.47 20.43
N ARG A 372 -6.84 3.38 21.19
CA ARG A 372 -7.79 3.27 22.28
C ARG A 372 -7.49 4.31 23.36
N SER A 373 -8.53 4.96 23.86
CA SER A 373 -8.41 5.96 24.93
C SER A 373 -8.04 5.32 26.27
N GLU A 374 -7.26 6.02 27.09
CA GLU A 374 -6.89 5.52 28.42
C GLU A 374 -8.11 5.37 29.35
N GLU A 375 -9.13 6.22 29.18
CA GLU A 375 -10.38 6.14 29.93
C GLU A 375 -11.17 4.85 29.64
N SER A 376 -11.13 4.36 28.38
CA SER A 376 -11.80 3.13 28.00
C SER A 376 -11.01 1.87 28.36
N LEU A 377 -9.68 1.98 28.55
CA LEU A 377 -8.85 0.90 29.11
C LEU A 377 -9.18 0.66 30.60
N LYS A 378 -9.39 1.72 31.39
CA LYS A 378 -9.72 1.63 32.83
C LYS A 378 -11.10 1.02 33.09
N GLN A 379 -12.10 1.33 32.25
CA GLN A 379 -13.44 0.75 32.38
C GLN A 379 -13.50 -0.75 32.04
N GLY A 380 -12.57 -1.25 31.21
CA GLY A 380 -12.47 -2.67 30.88
C GLY A 380 -11.82 -3.51 31.98
N GLU A 381 -10.87 -2.96 32.72
CA GLU A 381 -10.21 -3.65 33.85
C GLU A 381 -11.14 -3.80 35.08
N GLU A 382 -12.10 -2.90 35.27
CA GLU A 382 -13.09 -3.01 36.37
C GLU A 382 -14.21 -4.04 36.09
N MET A 383 -14.29 -4.59 34.88
CA MET A 383 -15.32 -5.58 34.48
C MET A 383 -14.82 -7.03 34.35
N GLU A 384 -13.71 -7.40 34.99
CA GLU A 384 -13.35 -8.83 35.16
C GLU A 384 -14.28 -9.52 36.20
N PRO A 385 -14.95 -10.64 35.87
CA PRO A 385 -15.88 -11.30 36.79
C PRO A 385 -15.10 -12.17 37.79
N GLY A 386 -14.70 -11.56 38.91
CA GLY A 386 -13.86 -12.21 39.91
C GLY A 386 -14.16 -11.85 41.37
N ALA A 387 -15.41 -11.58 41.75
CA ALA A 387 -15.79 -11.52 43.16
C ALA A 387 -17.21 -12.00 43.39
N ALA A 388 -17.35 -13.10 44.15
CA ALA A 388 -18.63 -13.62 44.60
C ALA A 388 -19.44 -12.53 45.34
N PRO A 389 -20.78 -12.48 45.18
CA PRO A 389 -21.58 -11.44 45.81
C PRO A 389 -21.47 -11.52 47.34
N PRO A 390 -21.42 -10.38 48.06
CA PRO A 390 -21.33 -10.38 49.51
C PRO A 390 -22.60 -11.04 50.09
N LYS A 391 -22.39 -12.07 50.92
CA LYS A 391 -23.46 -12.77 51.65
C LYS A 391 -24.32 -11.76 52.41
N LYS A 392 -25.63 -11.74 52.11
CA LYS A 392 -26.64 -10.97 52.85
C LYS A 392 -26.52 -11.24 54.36
N ARG A 393 -26.11 -10.24 55.15
CA ARG A 393 -26.19 -10.28 56.62
C ARG A 393 -27.67 -10.40 57.02
N ARG A 394 -28.05 -11.53 57.62
CA ARG A 394 -29.37 -11.72 58.26
C ARG A 394 -29.53 -10.66 59.36
N ARG A 395 -30.50 -9.76 59.20
CA ARG A 395 -30.96 -8.86 60.27
C ARG A 395 -31.47 -9.70 61.45
N LYS A 396 -30.82 -9.61 62.60
CA LYS A 396 -31.35 -10.07 63.89
C LYS A 396 -32.60 -9.24 64.21
N LYS A 397 -33.76 -9.89 64.29
CA LYS A 397 -34.97 -9.29 64.88
C LYS A 397 -34.70 -9.03 66.36
N GLN A 398 -34.63 -7.75 66.76
CA GLN A 398 -34.76 -7.36 68.15
C GLN A 398 -36.24 -7.57 68.56
N ARG A 399 -36.44 -8.45 69.54
CA ARG A 399 -37.70 -8.63 70.26
C ARG A 399 -37.89 -7.43 71.18
N VAL A 400 -38.95 -6.66 70.95
CA VAL A 400 -39.53 -5.76 71.94
C VAL A 400 -40.16 -6.64 73.03
N LYS A 401 -39.81 -6.40 74.29
CA LYS A 401 -40.57 -6.83 75.46
C LYS A 401 -40.91 -5.56 76.25
N THR A 402 -42.22 -5.34 76.38
CA THR A 402 -42.97 -4.64 77.45
C THR A 402 -42.27 -3.56 78.23
#